data_AF-A0A422QC47-F1
#
_entry.id   AF-A0A422QC47-F1
#
_cell.length_a   1.000
_cell.length_b   1.000
_cell.length_c   1.000
_cell.angle_alpha   90.00
_cell.angle_beta   90.00
_cell.angle_gamma   90.00
#
_symmetry.space_group_name_H-M   'P 1'
#
loop_
_entity.id
_entity.type
_entity.pdbx_description
1 polymer ?
#
loop_
_entity_poly.entity_id
_entity_poly.type
_entity_poly.pdbx_seq_one_letter_code
_entity_poly.pdbx_strand_id
1 'polypeptide(L)'
;MQLSAAPDRAEAVAAASVCGDARFQLKPGRPGVVLKLCGSDPRRARLAGGGGGGGGGGGKRPRDCRQPGGAGDDTSRGAAASVLRGLRGAAAGPVQGVELRHAELTAIHVAPEFKDAGGQLGEANEGAITLSNVVSLKIFAGLHTLDLECNRLGDDGITRLCLWCLPQLRFLRCLFLASNEFGVPGLRAIVNYVEGKLAAVHAATPSTPSNASPAGRPQPIEAVGLTNNLLYSNKPEDEGATVLLARLLQACGKSLRRLHLNHVGMPTSAAATMMQLCFAGDTERAEGFPYPQLVIYLKQNDICKELLHSMLRTLGVSAAAGRFVV
;
A
#
# COMPACT_ATOMS: atom_id res chain seq x y z
N MET A 1 -4.61 -57.71 8.04
CA MET A 1 -4.35 -57.05 6.74
C MET A 1 -5.68 -56.68 6.11
N GLN A 2 -6.03 -55.39 6.08
CA GLN A 2 -6.68 -54.71 4.96
C GLN A 2 -6.95 -53.26 5.39
N LEU A 3 -6.18 -52.37 4.79
CA LEU A 3 -6.37 -50.92 4.79
C LEU A 3 -7.57 -50.61 3.89
N SER A 4 -8.57 -49.89 4.40
CA SER A 4 -9.59 -49.23 3.57
C SER A 4 -9.37 -47.74 3.67
N ALA A 5 -9.01 -47.14 2.54
CA ALA A 5 -8.65 -45.75 2.37
C ALA A 5 -9.83 -44.81 2.69
N ALA A 6 -9.55 -43.74 3.44
CA ALA A 6 -10.40 -42.57 3.51
C ALA A 6 -10.22 -41.74 2.23
N PRO A 7 -11.27 -41.13 1.66
CA PRO A 7 -11.11 -40.24 0.52
C PRO A 7 -10.56 -38.89 1.01
N ASP A 8 -9.35 -38.58 0.56
CA ASP A 8 -8.76 -37.23 0.58
C ASP A 8 -9.71 -36.23 -0.08
N ARG A 9 -10.39 -35.41 0.73
CA ARG A 9 -11.03 -34.18 0.25
C ARG A 9 -9.97 -33.08 0.12
N ALA A 10 -9.10 -33.23 -0.86
CA ALA A 10 -8.44 -32.09 -1.47
C ALA A 10 -9.43 -31.48 -2.47
N GLU A 11 -10.15 -30.43 -2.07
CA GLU A 11 -10.85 -29.57 -3.02
C GLU A 11 -9.81 -28.98 -3.97
N ALA A 12 -9.73 -29.57 -5.15
CA ALA A 12 -8.93 -29.07 -6.25
C ALA A 12 -9.45 -27.69 -6.62
N VAL A 13 -8.73 -26.65 -6.21
CA VAL A 13 -8.90 -25.31 -6.73
C VAL A 13 -8.64 -25.40 -8.23
N ALA A 14 -9.70 -25.28 -9.03
CA ALA A 14 -9.57 -25.20 -10.48
C ALA A 14 -8.59 -24.07 -10.80
N ALA A 15 -7.46 -24.43 -11.38
CA ALA A 15 -6.51 -23.48 -11.92
C ALA A 15 -7.23 -22.70 -13.02
N ALA A 16 -7.77 -21.52 -12.70
CA ALA A 16 -8.26 -20.62 -13.71
C ALA A 16 -7.05 -20.23 -14.57
N SER A 17 -6.98 -20.79 -15.78
CA SER A 17 -5.96 -20.41 -16.76
C SER A 17 -6.28 -18.98 -17.21
N VAL A 18 -5.58 -18.00 -16.65
CA VAL A 18 -5.66 -16.62 -17.10
C VAL A 18 -4.77 -16.48 -18.33
N CYS A 19 -5.37 -16.00 -19.41
CA CYS A 19 -4.85 -15.59 -20.73
C CYS A 19 -3.32 -15.64 -20.92
N GLY A 20 -2.88 -16.30 -22.00
CA GLY A 20 -1.51 -16.72 -22.30
C GLY A 20 -0.39 -15.67 -22.37
N ASP A 21 -0.67 -14.39 -22.12
CA ASP A 21 0.32 -13.31 -22.29
C ASP A 21 0.95 -12.82 -20.98
N ALA A 22 0.45 -13.29 -19.83
CA ALA A 22 1.07 -12.97 -18.55
C ALA A 22 0.99 -14.15 -17.59
N ARG A 23 2.16 -14.65 -17.17
CA ARG A 23 2.30 -15.80 -16.27
C ARG A 23 1.92 -15.44 -14.84
N PHE A 24 0.64 -15.12 -14.61
CA PHE A 24 0.11 -14.86 -13.29
C PHE A 24 -0.21 -16.18 -12.57
N GLN A 25 0.37 -16.39 -11.39
CA GLN A 25 0.15 -17.60 -10.60
C GLN A 25 -0.80 -17.31 -9.44
N LEU A 26 -2.06 -17.69 -9.58
CA LEU A 26 -2.98 -17.81 -8.45
C LEU A 26 -2.45 -18.89 -7.50
N LYS A 27 -1.97 -18.49 -6.32
CA LYS A 27 -1.48 -19.40 -5.29
C LYS A 27 -2.38 -19.33 -4.07
N PRO A 28 -2.96 -20.44 -3.58
CA PRO A 28 -3.63 -20.43 -2.29
C PRO A 28 -2.62 -20.11 -1.18
N GLY A 29 -2.89 -19.06 -0.40
CA GLY A 29 -2.18 -18.76 0.85
C GLY A 29 -2.59 -19.70 2.00
N ARG A 30 -1.76 -19.81 3.05
CA ARG A 30 -2.11 -20.50 4.33
C ARG A 30 -3.16 -19.67 5.12
N PRO A 31 -3.86 -20.30 6.08
CA PRO A 31 -5.33 -20.38 6.06
C PRO A 31 -6.00 -19.02 5.85
N GLY A 32 -6.78 -18.94 4.75
CA GLY A 32 -7.32 -17.72 4.17
C GLY A 32 -6.96 -17.70 2.68
N VAL A 33 -7.94 -17.67 1.78
CA VAL A 33 -7.65 -17.64 0.34
C VAL A 33 -6.99 -16.30 0.03
N VAL A 34 -5.67 -16.30 -0.18
CA VAL A 34 -4.90 -15.16 -0.69
C VAL A 34 -4.76 -15.32 -2.19
N LEU A 35 -5.15 -14.33 -2.98
CA LEU A 35 -4.92 -14.30 -4.42
C LEU A 35 -3.66 -13.49 -4.71
N LYS A 36 -2.64 -14.16 -5.24
CA LYS A 36 -1.39 -13.52 -5.66
C LYS A 36 -1.35 -13.44 -7.17
N LEU A 37 -1.13 -12.25 -7.71
CA LEU A 37 -0.93 -12.00 -9.13
C LEU A 37 0.31 -11.12 -9.25
N CYS A 38 1.38 -11.67 -9.85
CA CYS A 38 2.64 -10.95 -10.06
C CYS A 38 3.00 -10.93 -11.53
N GLY A 39 3.40 -9.77 -12.05
CA GLY A 39 4.06 -9.68 -13.34
C GLY A 39 5.31 -10.56 -13.37
N SER A 40 5.58 -11.18 -14.52
CA SER A 40 6.60 -12.22 -14.67
C SER A 40 8.06 -11.72 -14.68
N ASP A 41 8.32 -10.44 -14.43
CA ASP A 41 9.69 -9.94 -14.43
C ASP A 41 10.49 -10.52 -13.25
N PRO A 42 11.42 -11.46 -13.48
CA PRO A 42 12.23 -12.00 -12.42
C PRO A 42 13.18 -10.89 -11.95
N ARG A 43 13.39 -10.82 -10.63
CA ARG A 43 14.47 -10.02 -10.03
C ARG A 43 15.81 -10.45 -10.63
N ARG A 44 16.25 -9.85 -11.74
CA ARG A 44 17.62 -10.02 -12.23
C ARG A 44 18.51 -9.05 -11.46
N ALA A 45 19.05 -9.53 -10.36
CA ALA A 45 20.27 -8.98 -9.81
C ALA A 45 21.37 -9.16 -10.88
N ARG A 46 21.68 -8.11 -11.65
CA ARG A 46 22.91 -8.09 -12.43
C ARG A 46 24.06 -7.92 -11.45
N LEU A 47 24.82 -9.00 -11.22
CA LEU A 47 26.23 -8.90 -10.89
C LEU A 47 26.93 -8.31 -12.13
N ALA A 48 27.10 -7.00 -12.17
CA ALA A 48 28.03 -6.39 -13.10
C ALA A 48 29.45 -6.60 -12.54
N GLY A 49 30.08 -7.73 -12.87
CA GLY A 49 31.54 -7.78 -13.00
C GLY A 49 31.90 -7.25 -14.40
N GLY A 50 32.97 -6.50 -14.61
CA GLY A 50 34.03 -6.03 -13.73
C GLY A 50 34.88 -5.00 -14.48
N GLY A 51 35.71 -4.26 -13.75
CA GLY A 51 36.69 -3.35 -14.34
C GLY A 51 37.19 -2.26 -13.38
N GLY A 52 38.09 -2.62 -12.47
CA GLY A 52 39.17 -1.75 -11.97
C GLY A 52 38.87 -0.65 -10.94
N GLY A 53 39.46 -0.79 -9.74
CA GLY A 53 40.02 0.35 -9.00
C GLY A 53 39.28 0.85 -7.75
N GLY A 54 39.69 0.34 -6.59
CA GLY A 54 39.99 1.15 -5.38
C GLY A 54 38.88 1.91 -4.64
N GLY A 55 38.59 1.47 -3.41
CA GLY A 55 38.35 2.36 -2.27
C GLY A 55 36.90 2.65 -1.85
N GLY A 56 36.53 2.16 -0.66
CA GLY A 56 35.70 2.88 0.32
C GLY A 56 34.19 3.00 0.09
N GLY A 57 33.40 2.41 0.99
CA GLY A 57 32.00 2.80 1.24
C GLY A 57 30.97 1.69 1.00
N GLY A 58 30.65 0.93 2.05
CA GLY A 58 29.58 -0.06 2.05
C GLY A 58 28.17 0.57 2.05
N GLY A 59 27.81 1.26 0.96
CA GLY A 59 26.44 1.70 0.73
C GLY A 59 25.58 0.53 0.23
N LYS A 60 24.67 0.02 1.06
CA LYS A 60 23.63 -0.92 0.61
C LYS A 60 22.70 -0.18 -0.36
N ARG A 61 22.90 -0.43 -1.66
CA ARG A 61 22.13 0.13 -2.77
C ARG A 61 20.61 -0.07 -2.57
N PRO A 62 19.77 0.81 -3.14
CA PRO A 62 18.32 0.68 -3.10
C PRO A 62 17.88 -0.73 -3.51
N ARG A 63 16.85 -1.26 -2.86
CA ARG A 63 16.11 -2.41 -3.40
C ARG A 63 15.22 -1.89 -4.52
N ASP A 64 15.84 -1.51 -5.63
CA ASP A 64 15.12 -1.21 -6.85
C ASP A 64 14.48 -2.51 -7.34
N CYS A 65 13.17 -2.60 -7.11
CA CYS A 65 12.37 -3.72 -7.57
C CYS A 65 12.10 -3.64 -9.09
N ARG A 66 12.71 -2.68 -9.78
CA ARG A 66 12.60 -2.46 -11.22
C ARG A 66 13.96 -2.16 -11.83
N GLN A 67 14.23 -2.72 -13.01
CA GLN A 67 15.28 -2.18 -13.87
C GLN A 67 14.74 -0.92 -14.57
N PRO A 68 15.57 0.09 -14.85
CA PRO A 68 15.21 1.14 -15.80
C PRO A 68 15.14 0.51 -17.20
N GLY A 69 13.97 0.00 -17.56
CA GLY A 69 13.64 -0.52 -18.89
C GLY A 69 13.18 0.62 -19.79
N GLY A 70 13.71 0.64 -21.02
CA GLY A 70 13.54 1.68 -22.03
C GLY A 70 12.13 1.86 -22.57
N ALA A 71 12.07 2.71 -23.60
CA ALA A 71 10.88 3.25 -24.26
C ALA A 71 9.68 2.30 -24.35
N GLY A 72 8.50 2.87 -24.07
CA GLY A 72 7.22 2.18 -23.94
C GLY A 72 6.93 1.22 -25.08
N ASP A 73 6.65 -0.02 -24.69
CA ASP A 73 6.11 -1.05 -25.55
C ASP A 73 4.65 -1.31 -25.14
N ASP A 74 3.77 -1.50 -26.12
CA ASP A 74 2.31 -1.65 -25.96
C ASP A 74 1.90 -2.85 -25.08
N THR A 75 2.86 -3.70 -24.72
CA THR A 75 2.75 -4.81 -23.76
C THR A 75 2.40 -4.36 -22.33
N SER A 76 2.75 -3.13 -21.94
CA SER A 76 2.52 -2.59 -20.59
C SER A 76 1.03 -2.39 -20.23
N ARG A 77 0.21 -1.95 -21.20
CA ARG A 77 -1.25 -1.81 -21.02
C ARG A 77 -1.94 -3.16 -20.81
N GLY A 78 -1.33 -4.25 -21.27
CA GLY A 78 -1.89 -5.60 -21.17
C GLY A 78 -1.82 -6.20 -19.77
N ALA A 79 -0.78 -5.91 -18.99
CA ALA A 79 -0.53 -6.54 -17.71
C ALA A 79 -1.62 -6.19 -16.67
N ALA A 80 -1.86 -4.90 -16.44
CA ALA A 80 -2.85 -4.42 -15.48
C ALA A 80 -4.26 -4.93 -15.79
N ALA A 81 -4.71 -4.80 -17.05
CA ALA A 81 -6.01 -5.29 -17.49
C ALA A 81 -6.14 -6.81 -17.33
N SER A 82 -5.07 -7.56 -17.60
CA SER A 82 -5.07 -9.02 -17.46
C SER A 82 -5.12 -9.48 -16.01
N VAL A 83 -4.41 -8.81 -15.10
CA VAL A 83 -4.50 -9.04 -13.65
C VAL A 83 -5.92 -8.80 -13.16
N LEU A 84 -6.51 -7.66 -13.53
CA LEU A 84 -7.86 -7.32 -13.10
C LEU A 84 -8.91 -8.28 -13.66
N ARG A 85 -8.77 -8.72 -14.93
CA ARG A 85 -9.63 -9.76 -15.52
C ARG A 85 -9.49 -11.09 -14.80
N GLY A 86 -8.27 -11.50 -14.48
CA GLY A 86 -8.00 -12.70 -13.71
C GLY A 86 -8.62 -12.63 -12.30
N LEU A 87 -8.53 -11.47 -11.65
CA LEU A 87 -9.12 -11.23 -10.34
C LEU A 87 -10.66 -11.26 -10.38
N ARG A 88 -11.28 -10.69 -11.41
CA ARG A 88 -12.73 -10.76 -11.65
C ARG A 88 -13.21 -12.17 -11.96
N GLY A 89 -12.42 -12.95 -12.70
CA GLY A 89 -12.72 -14.33 -13.08
C GLY A 89 -12.42 -15.35 -11.99
N ALA A 90 -11.81 -14.94 -10.86
CA ALA A 90 -11.52 -15.83 -9.75
C ALA A 90 -12.83 -16.29 -9.08
N ALA A 91 -13.23 -17.52 -9.35
CA ALA A 91 -14.44 -18.14 -8.79
C ALA A 91 -14.22 -18.74 -7.38
N ALA A 92 -13.13 -18.39 -6.70
CA ALA A 92 -12.86 -18.87 -5.35
C ALA A 92 -13.85 -18.22 -4.36
N GLY A 93 -14.19 -18.94 -3.28
CA GLY A 93 -14.96 -18.40 -2.16
C GLY A 93 -14.30 -17.16 -1.54
N PRO A 94 -14.87 -16.62 -0.44
CA PRO A 94 -14.43 -15.35 0.15
C PRO A 94 -12.91 -15.24 0.30
N VAL A 95 -12.35 -14.20 -0.33
CA VAL A 95 -10.92 -13.93 -0.38
C VAL A 95 -10.53 -13.07 0.81
N GLN A 96 -9.50 -13.48 1.54
CA GLN A 96 -9.00 -12.74 2.70
C GLN A 96 -7.78 -11.87 2.38
N GLY A 97 -7.07 -12.14 1.28
CA GLY A 97 -5.94 -11.33 0.85
C GLY A 97 -5.82 -11.24 -0.66
N VAL A 98 -5.39 -10.08 -1.15
CA VAL A 98 -5.07 -9.84 -2.56
C VAL A 98 -3.71 -9.17 -2.66
N GLU A 99 -2.80 -9.78 -3.43
CA GLU A 99 -1.49 -9.23 -3.77
C GLU A 99 -1.39 -9.00 -5.27
N LEU A 100 -1.42 -7.74 -5.71
CA LEU A 100 -1.27 -7.32 -7.10
C LEU A 100 0.05 -6.57 -7.24
N ARG A 101 1.17 -7.29 -7.26
CA ARG A 101 2.51 -6.69 -7.33
C ARG A 101 3.05 -6.70 -8.75
N HIS A 102 3.78 -5.66 -9.16
CA HIS A 102 4.35 -5.59 -10.52
C HIS A 102 3.29 -5.77 -11.62
N ALA A 103 2.07 -5.29 -11.37
CA ALA A 103 0.95 -5.38 -12.30
C ALA A 103 0.82 -4.13 -13.18
N GLU A 104 1.73 -3.16 -12.99
CA GLU A 104 1.73 -1.88 -13.70
C GLU A 104 0.43 -1.09 -13.54
N LEU A 105 -0.24 -1.27 -12.38
CA LEU A 105 -1.45 -0.50 -12.06
C LEU A 105 -1.12 1.00 -12.00
N THR A 106 -2.00 1.80 -12.57
CA THR A 106 -1.96 3.27 -12.57
C THR A 106 -3.34 3.79 -12.14
N ALA A 107 -3.50 5.10 -12.01
CA ALA A 107 -4.77 5.70 -11.57
C ALA A 107 -6.00 5.23 -12.39
N ILE A 108 -5.87 5.13 -13.72
CA ILE A 108 -6.95 4.66 -14.61
C ILE A 108 -7.39 3.22 -14.33
N HIS A 109 -6.51 2.39 -13.77
CA HIS A 109 -6.81 1.01 -13.42
C HIS A 109 -7.47 0.90 -12.03
N VAL A 110 -7.38 1.94 -11.20
CA VAL A 110 -7.99 1.95 -9.86
C VAL A 110 -9.46 2.29 -9.93
N ALA A 111 -9.78 3.41 -10.60
CA ALA A 111 -11.14 3.89 -10.79
C ALA A 111 -11.17 4.82 -12.03
N PRO A 112 -12.33 4.99 -12.69
CA PRO A 112 -12.47 5.90 -13.82
C PRO A 112 -12.13 7.35 -13.43
N GLU A 113 -11.79 8.17 -14.44
CA GLU A 113 -11.50 9.59 -14.24
C GLU A 113 -12.75 10.36 -13.79
N PHE A 114 -12.55 11.46 -13.06
CA PHE A 114 -13.60 12.45 -12.83
C PHE A 114 -13.98 13.06 -14.17
N LYS A 115 -15.22 12.84 -14.63
CA LYS A 115 -15.76 13.60 -15.76
C LYS A 115 -16.14 14.98 -15.26
N ASP A 116 -15.35 15.99 -15.62
CA ASP A 116 -15.76 17.38 -15.47
C ASP A 116 -17.03 17.63 -16.29
N ALA A 117 -17.92 18.50 -15.81
CA ALA A 117 -19.26 18.77 -16.36
C ALA A 117 -19.28 19.36 -17.79
N GLY A 118 -18.15 19.41 -18.50
CA GLY A 118 -18.02 19.94 -19.87
C GLY A 118 -17.16 19.11 -20.84
N GLY A 119 -16.67 17.92 -20.44
CA GLY A 119 -15.85 17.09 -21.31
C GLY A 119 -16.68 16.27 -22.30
N GLN A 120 -16.59 16.58 -23.59
CA GLN A 120 -17.09 15.72 -24.68
C GLN A 120 -16.58 14.29 -24.51
N LEU A 121 -17.45 13.33 -24.85
CA LEU A 121 -17.20 11.89 -24.87
C LEU A 121 -15.95 11.55 -25.69
N GLY A 122 -14.78 11.57 -25.05
CA GLY A 122 -13.80 10.53 -25.32
C GLY A 122 -14.45 9.23 -24.89
N GLU A 123 -14.65 8.33 -25.86
CA GLU A 123 -15.38 7.07 -25.75
C GLU A 123 -15.34 6.52 -24.33
N ALA A 124 -16.52 6.48 -23.69
CA ALA A 124 -16.65 5.71 -22.47
C ALA A 124 -16.19 4.30 -22.82
N ASN A 125 -15.03 3.89 -22.30
CA ASN A 125 -14.62 2.50 -22.34
C ASN A 125 -15.59 1.74 -21.44
N GLU A 126 -16.82 1.48 -21.91
CA GLU A 126 -17.86 0.71 -21.25
C GLU A 126 -17.42 -0.75 -20.97
N GLY A 127 -16.18 -1.12 -21.36
CA GLY A 127 -15.50 -2.37 -21.03
C GLY A 127 -14.21 -2.25 -20.21
N ALA A 128 -13.79 -1.06 -19.76
CA ALA A 128 -12.56 -0.92 -18.96
C ALA A 128 -12.76 -1.49 -17.55
N ILE A 129 -12.08 -2.59 -17.25
CA ILE A 129 -12.08 -3.18 -15.91
C ILE A 129 -11.19 -2.37 -14.97
N THR A 130 -11.75 -1.93 -13.84
CA THR A 130 -11.01 -1.21 -12.80
C THR A 130 -11.01 -1.99 -11.48
N LEU A 131 -10.05 -1.69 -10.60
CA LEU A 131 -9.99 -2.27 -9.27
C LEU A 131 -11.28 -1.98 -8.48
N SER A 132 -11.83 -0.76 -8.59
CA SER A 132 -13.07 -0.40 -7.90
C SER A 132 -14.24 -1.28 -8.32
N ASN A 133 -14.34 -1.66 -9.61
CA ASN A 133 -15.34 -2.63 -10.08
C ASN A 133 -15.09 -4.03 -9.53
N VAL A 134 -13.82 -4.45 -9.45
CA VAL A 134 -13.46 -5.80 -9.01
C VAL A 134 -13.70 -5.96 -7.51
N VAL A 135 -13.31 -5.00 -6.67
CA VAL A 135 -13.48 -5.09 -5.21
C VAL A 135 -14.92 -4.96 -4.75
N SER A 136 -15.84 -4.48 -5.60
CA SER A 136 -17.29 -4.51 -5.35
C SER A 136 -17.88 -5.91 -5.32
N LEU A 137 -17.18 -6.92 -5.87
CA LEU A 137 -17.69 -8.28 -5.95
C LEU A 137 -17.74 -8.92 -4.55
N LYS A 138 -18.79 -9.73 -4.31
CA LYS A 138 -19.04 -10.37 -3.00
C LYS A 138 -17.86 -11.22 -2.49
N ILE A 139 -17.06 -11.78 -3.39
CA ILE A 139 -15.87 -12.56 -3.03
C ILE A 139 -14.82 -11.74 -2.26
N PHE A 140 -14.80 -10.40 -2.40
CA PHE A 140 -13.90 -9.50 -1.68
C PHE A 140 -14.54 -8.85 -0.45
N ALA A 141 -15.80 -9.16 -0.15
CA ALA A 141 -16.50 -8.57 0.99
C ALA A 141 -15.84 -8.87 2.34
N GLY A 142 -14.99 -9.91 2.43
CA GLY A 142 -14.22 -10.29 3.62
C GLY A 142 -12.71 -10.03 3.49
N LEU A 143 -12.29 -9.15 2.60
CA LEU A 143 -10.86 -8.91 2.35
C LEU A 143 -10.19 -8.21 3.55
N HIS A 144 -9.13 -8.83 4.08
CA HIS A 144 -8.34 -8.32 5.20
C HIS A 144 -7.02 -7.68 4.76
N THR A 145 -6.44 -8.15 3.65
CA THR A 145 -5.15 -7.65 3.14
C THR A 145 -5.28 -7.21 1.69
N LEU A 146 -4.86 -5.97 1.41
CA LEU A 146 -4.69 -5.45 0.07
C LEU A 146 -3.25 -4.99 -0.09
N ASP A 147 -2.55 -5.64 -1.00
CA ASP A 147 -1.15 -5.39 -1.31
C ASP A 147 -1.04 -5.00 -2.78
N LEU A 148 -0.71 -3.73 -3.01
CA LEU A 148 -0.51 -3.12 -4.33
C LEU A 148 0.94 -2.66 -4.48
N GLU A 149 1.89 -3.28 -3.77
CA GLU A 149 3.29 -2.88 -3.85
C GLU A 149 3.86 -2.99 -5.28
N CYS A 150 4.80 -2.11 -5.62
CA CYS A 150 5.51 -2.12 -6.90
C CYS A 150 4.58 -1.87 -8.13
N ASN A 151 3.61 -0.97 -8.01
CA ASN A 151 2.82 -0.44 -9.13
C ASN A 151 3.17 1.04 -9.41
N ARG A 152 2.38 1.73 -10.25
CA ARG A 152 2.62 3.11 -10.71
C ARG A 152 1.40 3.97 -10.41
N LEU A 153 0.87 3.85 -9.19
CA LEU A 153 -0.39 4.51 -8.83
C LEU A 153 -0.25 6.04 -8.82
N GLY A 154 0.89 6.56 -8.36
CA GLY A 154 1.08 8.01 -8.15
C GLY A 154 0.05 8.59 -7.17
N ASP A 155 0.09 9.91 -6.98
CA ASP A 155 -0.84 10.58 -6.05
C ASP A 155 -2.32 10.44 -6.47
N ASP A 156 -2.61 10.50 -7.78
CA ASP A 156 -3.97 10.34 -8.31
C ASP A 156 -4.50 8.92 -8.07
N GLY A 157 -3.69 7.88 -8.34
CA GLY A 157 -4.12 6.50 -8.10
C GLY A 157 -4.35 6.20 -6.62
N ILE A 158 -3.54 6.76 -5.72
CA ILE A 158 -3.76 6.64 -4.27
C ILE A 158 -5.02 7.39 -3.84
N THR A 159 -5.26 8.56 -4.40
CA THR A 159 -6.49 9.34 -4.15
C THR A 159 -7.71 8.54 -4.58
N ARG A 160 -7.72 8.02 -5.82
CA ARG A 160 -8.81 7.16 -6.32
C ARG A 160 -8.99 5.89 -5.49
N LEU A 161 -7.90 5.28 -5.03
CA LEU A 161 -7.95 4.09 -4.17
C LEU A 161 -8.73 4.41 -2.89
N CYS A 162 -8.41 5.54 -2.24
CA CYS A 162 -9.04 5.98 -1.01
C CYS A 162 -10.52 6.37 -1.18
N LEU A 163 -10.87 6.98 -2.32
CA LEU A 163 -12.24 7.43 -2.59
C LEU A 163 -13.15 6.29 -3.04
N TRP A 164 -12.64 5.36 -3.87
CA TRP A 164 -13.48 4.43 -4.62
C TRP A 164 -13.31 2.96 -4.22
N CYS A 165 -12.16 2.54 -3.73
CA CYS A 165 -11.89 1.14 -3.43
C CYS A 165 -12.00 0.85 -1.93
N LEU A 166 -11.22 1.57 -1.11
CA LEU A 166 -11.13 1.30 0.32
C LEU A 166 -12.46 1.39 1.09
N PRO A 167 -13.41 2.29 0.75
CA PRO A 167 -14.71 2.34 1.43
C PRO A 167 -15.57 1.07 1.22
N GLN A 168 -15.29 0.30 0.16
CA GLN A 168 -15.99 -0.96 -0.12
C GLN A 168 -15.42 -2.13 0.69
N LEU A 169 -14.16 -2.02 1.13
CA LEU A 169 -13.40 -3.09 1.79
C LEU A 169 -13.54 -3.01 3.31
N ARG A 170 -14.74 -3.31 3.80
CA ARG A 170 -15.13 -3.10 5.21
C ARG A 170 -14.35 -3.90 6.24
N PHE A 171 -13.56 -4.91 5.86
CA PHE A 171 -12.78 -5.71 6.80
C PHE A 171 -11.27 -5.58 6.57
N LEU A 172 -10.86 -4.59 5.77
CA LEU A 172 -9.45 -4.37 5.48
C LEU A 172 -8.69 -4.00 6.75
N ARG A 173 -7.59 -4.70 7.00
CA ARG A 173 -6.69 -4.49 8.14
C ARG A 173 -5.26 -4.18 7.72
N CYS A 174 -4.85 -4.60 6.52
CA CYS A 174 -3.49 -4.45 6.03
C CYS A 174 -3.52 -3.80 4.65
N LEU A 175 -2.83 -2.66 4.51
CA LEU A 175 -2.72 -1.90 3.27
C LEU A 175 -1.24 -1.69 2.93
N PHE A 176 -0.78 -2.29 1.83
CA PHE A 176 0.60 -2.18 1.38
C PHE A 176 0.68 -1.46 0.03
N LEU A 177 1.41 -0.35 0.01
CA LEU A 177 1.51 0.60 -1.11
C LEU A 177 2.97 0.97 -1.41
N ALA A 178 3.93 0.15 -0.99
CA ALA A 178 5.34 0.40 -1.24
C ALA A 178 5.64 0.55 -2.75
N SER A 179 6.59 1.41 -3.10
CA SER A 179 7.04 1.61 -4.49
C SER A 179 5.88 1.90 -5.48
N ASN A 180 5.08 2.94 -5.18
CA ASN A 180 3.99 3.41 -6.03
C ASN A 180 4.15 4.86 -6.52
N GLU A 181 5.33 5.46 -6.27
CA GLU A 181 5.73 6.78 -6.80
C GLU A 181 4.80 7.92 -6.37
N PHE A 182 4.12 7.80 -5.22
CA PHE A 182 3.31 8.88 -4.65
C PHE A 182 4.10 9.70 -3.62
N GLY A 183 3.67 10.95 -3.40
CA GLY A 183 4.28 11.88 -2.45
C GLY A 183 3.31 12.30 -1.35
N VAL A 184 3.45 13.55 -0.90
CA VAL A 184 2.61 14.14 0.15
C VAL A 184 1.11 14.15 -0.21
N PRO A 185 0.68 14.46 -1.45
CA PRO A 185 -0.74 14.43 -1.79
C PRO A 185 -1.39 13.04 -1.65
N GLY A 186 -0.72 11.99 -2.11
CA GLY A 186 -1.18 10.61 -1.93
C GLY A 186 -1.20 10.20 -0.45
N LEU A 187 -0.18 10.56 0.32
CA LEU A 187 -0.17 10.32 1.77
C LEU A 187 -1.34 11.03 2.47
N ARG A 188 -1.64 12.28 2.09
CA ARG A 188 -2.78 13.04 2.61
C ARG A 188 -4.11 12.33 2.32
N ALA A 189 -4.28 11.75 1.13
CA ALA A 189 -5.47 10.97 0.81
C ALA A 189 -5.63 9.75 1.74
N ILE A 190 -4.53 9.03 2.04
CA ILE A 190 -4.53 7.91 2.99
C ILE A 190 -4.90 8.39 4.40
N VAL A 191 -4.32 9.51 4.87
CA VAL A 191 -4.64 10.09 6.18
C VAL A 191 -6.12 10.48 6.27
N ASN A 192 -6.62 11.17 5.25
CA ASN A 192 -8.03 11.56 5.18
C ASN A 192 -8.96 10.34 5.16
N TYR A 193 -8.55 9.25 4.50
CA TYR A 193 -9.27 7.98 4.57
C TYR A 193 -9.36 7.49 6.00
N VAL A 194 -8.24 7.23 6.67
CA VAL A 194 -8.24 6.63 8.01
C VAL A 194 -8.88 7.51 9.09
N GLU A 195 -8.86 8.82 8.91
CA GLU A 195 -9.55 9.78 9.79
C GLU A 195 -11.07 9.87 9.52
N GLY A 196 -11.57 9.22 8.46
CA GLY A 196 -12.97 9.31 8.04
C GLY A 196 -13.35 10.67 7.43
N LYS A 197 -12.36 11.46 6.99
CA LYS A 197 -12.56 12.83 6.47
C LYS A 197 -12.82 12.90 4.96
N LEU A 198 -12.83 11.78 4.25
CA LEU A 198 -13.15 11.76 2.80
C LEU A 198 -14.57 12.24 2.47
N ALA A 199 -15.50 12.20 3.44
CA ALA A 199 -16.86 12.72 3.25
C ALA A 199 -16.88 14.23 2.97
N ALA A 200 -15.91 15.00 3.49
CA ALA A 200 -15.81 16.44 3.28
C ALA A 200 -15.22 16.80 1.89
N VAL A 201 -14.43 15.92 1.29
CA VAL A 201 -13.84 16.14 -0.05
C VAL A 201 -14.86 15.90 -1.17
N HIS A 202 -15.88 15.06 -0.92
CA HIS A 202 -16.88 14.63 -1.91
C HIS A 202 -18.14 15.50 -2.02
N ALA A 203 -18.43 16.37 -1.04
CA ALA A 203 -19.62 17.23 -1.09
C ALA A 203 -19.63 18.21 -2.28
N ALA A 204 -18.52 18.31 -3.03
CA ALA A 204 -18.36 19.18 -4.19
C ALA A 204 -18.46 18.47 -5.56
N THR A 205 -18.76 17.17 -5.64
CA THR A 205 -18.74 16.43 -6.93
C THR A 205 -20.03 15.64 -7.21
N PRO A 206 -20.68 15.80 -8.38
CA PRO A 206 -22.08 15.39 -8.62
C PRO A 206 -22.32 13.94 -9.09
N SER A 207 -21.36 13.02 -8.97
CA SER A 207 -21.56 11.64 -9.47
C SER A 207 -20.92 10.58 -8.59
N THR A 208 -21.57 10.28 -7.47
CA THR A 208 -21.32 9.02 -6.74
C THR A 208 -22.31 7.95 -7.21
N PRO A 209 -21.92 6.67 -7.27
CA PRO A 209 -22.84 5.57 -7.48
C PRO A 209 -23.78 5.51 -6.27
N SER A 210 -25.08 5.55 -6.54
CA SER A 210 -26.21 5.63 -5.59
C SER A 210 -26.33 4.49 -4.58
N ASN A 211 -25.33 3.59 -4.50
CA ASN A 211 -25.28 2.43 -3.60
C ASN A 211 -24.12 2.46 -2.59
N ALA A 212 -23.37 3.56 -2.49
CA ALA A 212 -22.44 3.74 -1.38
C ALA A 212 -23.24 3.88 -0.08
N SER A 213 -23.33 2.81 0.71
CA SER A 213 -23.87 2.87 2.07
C SER A 213 -23.19 4.02 2.83
N PRO A 214 -23.89 4.71 3.75
CA PRO A 214 -23.32 5.84 4.49
C PRO A 214 -21.97 5.42 5.06
N ALA A 215 -20.93 6.22 4.73
CA ALA A 215 -19.55 5.94 5.03
C ALA A 215 -19.37 5.76 6.54
N GLY A 216 -19.46 4.51 7.01
CA GLY A 216 -19.03 4.14 8.34
C GLY A 216 -17.56 4.50 8.49
N ARG A 217 -17.16 4.91 9.70
CA ARG A 217 -15.74 5.14 10.03
C ARG A 217 -14.92 3.95 9.51
N PRO A 218 -13.78 4.19 8.84
CA PRO A 218 -12.91 3.11 8.39
C PRO A 218 -12.63 2.15 9.55
N GLN A 219 -12.61 0.85 9.27
CA GLN A 219 -12.19 -0.12 10.26
C GLN A 219 -10.73 0.11 10.67
N PRO A 220 -10.35 -0.31 11.88
CA PRO A 220 -8.99 -0.17 12.38
C PRO A 220 -7.96 -0.86 11.46
N ILE A 221 -7.06 -0.07 10.86
CA ILE A 221 -5.94 -0.56 10.07
C ILE A 221 -4.80 -1.01 11.01
N GLU A 222 -4.43 -2.27 10.91
CA GLU A 222 -3.39 -2.89 11.73
C GLU A 222 -1.98 -2.80 11.11
N ALA A 223 -1.88 -2.68 9.78
CA ALA A 223 -0.59 -2.52 9.10
C ALA A 223 -0.69 -1.61 7.88
N VAL A 224 0.29 -0.70 7.76
CA VAL A 224 0.45 0.18 6.59
C VAL A 224 1.87 0.07 6.05
N GLY A 225 2.02 -0.14 4.76
CA GLY A 225 3.31 -0.12 4.07
C GLY A 225 3.44 1.01 3.07
N LEU A 226 4.35 1.94 3.34
CA LEU A 226 4.61 3.14 2.52
C LEU A 226 6.06 3.18 2.01
N THR A 227 6.81 2.09 2.19
CA THR A 227 8.23 1.96 1.82
C THR A 227 8.50 2.44 0.39
N ASN A 228 9.62 3.13 0.15
CA ASN A 228 10.06 3.50 -1.19
C ASN A 228 9.05 4.36 -1.98
N ASN A 229 8.43 5.33 -1.31
CA ASN A 229 7.62 6.39 -1.91
C ASN A 229 8.25 7.77 -1.62
N LEU A 230 7.86 8.78 -2.40
CA LEU A 230 8.48 10.11 -2.42
C LEU A 230 7.92 11.03 -1.31
N LEU A 231 7.90 10.55 -0.07
CA LEU A 231 7.26 11.27 1.04
C LEU A 231 8.08 12.47 1.51
N TYR A 232 9.40 12.34 1.51
CA TYR A 232 10.32 13.42 1.86
C TYR A 232 11.08 13.84 0.61
N SER A 233 10.83 15.08 0.18
CA SER A 233 11.60 15.75 -0.87
C SER A 233 12.07 17.10 -0.33
N ASN A 234 13.11 17.69 -0.92
CA ASN A 234 13.67 18.99 -0.50
C ASN A 234 12.77 20.20 -0.83
N LYS A 235 11.46 19.98 -1.01
CA LYS A 235 10.50 21.04 -1.37
C LYS A 235 9.83 21.60 -0.10
N PRO A 236 9.93 22.91 0.17
CA PRO A 236 9.47 23.51 1.42
C PRO A 236 7.95 23.81 1.51
N GLU A 237 7.15 23.44 0.50
CA GLU A 237 5.85 24.11 0.24
C GLU A 237 4.57 23.33 0.64
N ASP A 238 4.67 22.21 1.37
CA ASP A 238 3.48 21.40 1.74
C ASP A 238 3.40 21.12 3.25
N GLU A 239 2.19 20.77 3.74
CA GLU A 239 2.07 20.07 5.04
C GLU A 239 3.02 18.88 5.03
N GLY A 240 4.11 19.00 5.80
CA GLY A 240 5.20 18.05 5.70
C GLY A 240 4.73 16.64 6.02
N ALA A 241 5.26 15.64 5.30
CA ALA A 241 4.95 14.24 5.50
C ALA A 241 5.01 13.81 6.98
N THR A 242 5.87 14.45 7.78
CA THR A 242 5.96 14.26 9.24
C THR A 242 4.63 14.46 9.97
N VAL A 243 3.90 15.54 9.67
CA VAL A 243 2.62 15.83 10.33
C VAL A 243 1.57 14.82 9.89
N LEU A 244 1.52 14.50 8.60
CA LEU A 244 0.61 13.51 8.05
C LEU A 244 0.87 12.10 8.62
N LEU A 245 2.14 11.70 8.79
CA LEU A 245 2.49 10.42 9.41
C LEU A 245 2.14 10.39 10.91
N ALA A 246 2.32 11.50 11.63
CA ALA A 246 1.85 11.61 13.01
C ALA A 246 0.32 11.47 13.11
N ARG A 247 -0.41 12.12 12.19
CA ARG A 247 -1.87 11.98 12.07
C ARG A 247 -2.30 10.56 11.73
N LEU A 248 -1.61 9.89 10.79
CA LEU A 248 -1.84 8.47 10.46
C LEU A 248 -1.70 7.59 11.71
N LEU A 249 -0.62 7.79 12.47
CA LEU A 249 -0.36 7.06 13.72
C LEU A 249 -1.46 7.32 14.76
N GLN A 250 -1.87 8.57 14.95
CA GLN A 250 -2.94 8.93 15.88
C GLN A 250 -4.31 8.37 15.45
N ALA A 251 -4.64 8.46 14.15
CA ALA A 251 -5.91 8.01 13.60
C ALA A 251 -6.06 6.48 13.67
N CYS A 252 -4.99 5.74 13.35
CA CYS A 252 -4.98 4.28 13.50
C CYS A 252 -4.83 3.87 14.98
N GLY A 253 -4.22 4.72 15.80
CA GLY A 253 -4.15 4.64 17.26
C GLY A 253 -3.87 3.23 17.78
N LYS A 254 -4.83 2.69 18.54
CA LYS A 254 -4.80 1.38 19.22
C LYS A 254 -4.75 0.16 18.28
N SER A 255 -4.94 0.35 16.98
CA SER A 255 -4.98 -0.79 16.05
C SER A 255 -3.67 -1.04 15.32
N LEU A 256 -2.86 0.00 15.11
CA LEU A 256 -1.68 -0.11 14.28
C LEU A 256 -0.60 -0.92 14.99
N ARG A 257 -0.17 -2.00 14.35
CA ARG A 257 0.92 -2.88 14.81
C ARG A 257 2.19 -2.70 13.99
N ARG A 258 2.06 -2.35 12.71
CA ARG A 258 3.20 -2.23 11.79
C ARG A 258 3.06 -1.03 10.88
N LEU A 259 4.11 -0.22 10.82
CA LEU A 259 4.25 0.87 9.86
C LEU A 259 5.59 0.72 9.13
N HIS A 260 5.55 0.47 7.83
CA HIS A 260 6.76 0.32 7.02
C HIS A 260 7.07 1.61 6.28
N LEU A 261 8.13 2.29 6.70
CA LEU A 261 8.60 3.57 6.17
C LEU A 261 10.07 3.47 5.74
N ASN A 262 10.50 2.31 5.24
CA ASN A 262 11.87 2.17 4.76
C ASN A 262 12.04 3.01 3.49
N HIS A 263 13.20 3.65 3.31
CA HIS A 263 13.54 4.35 2.07
C HIS A 263 12.48 5.36 1.60
N VAL A 264 11.99 6.20 2.52
CA VAL A 264 11.05 7.29 2.19
C VAL A 264 11.74 8.66 2.20
N GLY A 265 13.06 8.69 2.42
CA GLY A 265 13.87 9.91 2.54
C GLY A 265 13.71 10.62 3.89
N MET A 266 13.23 9.93 4.93
CA MET A 266 12.94 10.57 6.22
C MET A 266 14.23 11.05 6.91
N PRO A 267 14.39 12.37 7.17
CA PRO A 267 15.54 12.85 7.92
C PRO A 267 15.40 12.58 9.42
N THR A 268 16.53 12.61 10.14
CA THR A 268 16.60 12.43 11.60
C THR A 268 15.63 13.34 12.36
N SER A 269 15.53 14.62 11.98
CA SER A 269 14.65 15.60 12.60
C SER A 269 13.17 15.23 12.43
N ALA A 270 12.76 14.80 11.25
CA ALA A 270 11.40 14.36 10.98
C ALA A 270 11.01 13.14 11.82
N ALA A 271 11.91 12.16 11.95
CA ALA A 271 11.69 11.00 12.81
C ALA A 271 11.48 11.43 14.27
N ALA A 272 12.32 12.32 14.79
CA ALA A 272 12.20 12.85 16.15
C ALA A 272 10.92 13.67 16.36
N THR A 273 10.55 14.55 15.41
CA THR A 273 9.31 15.33 15.47
C THR A 273 8.07 14.43 15.42
N MET A 274 8.06 13.42 14.55
CA MET A 274 6.97 12.44 14.51
C MET A 274 6.82 11.75 15.87
N MET A 275 7.93 11.45 16.58
CA MET A 275 7.87 10.90 17.93
C MET A 275 7.28 11.87 18.93
N GLN A 276 7.72 13.13 18.89
CA GLN A 276 7.21 14.14 19.79
C GLN A 276 5.69 14.28 19.62
N LEU A 277 5.20 14.37 18.38
CA LEU A 277 3.78 14.51 18.09
C LEU A 277 2.93 13.30 18.53
N CYS A 278 3.51 12.11 18.53
CA CYS A 278 2.80 10.88 18.90
C CYS A 278 2.96 10.49 20.38
N PHE A 279 4.03 10.92 21.04
CA PHE A 279 4.45 10.38 22.34
C PHE A 279 4.82 11.45 23.39
N ALA A 280 4.91 12.74 23.06
CA ALA A 280 5.26 13.79 24.03
C ALA A 280 4.06 14.34 24.83
N GLY A 281 2.97 13.56 24.94
CA GLY A 281 1.77 13.91 25.71
C GLY A 281 1.60 13.03 26.95
N ASP A 282 1.74 13.68 28.11
CA ASP A 282 1.38 13.31 29.49
C ASP A 282 2.09 12.14 30.19
N THR A 283 2.89 12.52 31.19
CA THR A 283 3.18 11.74 32.41
C THR A 283 1.92 11.28 33.18
N GLU A 284 0.73 11.74 32.79
CA GLU A 284 -0.59 11.41 33.37
C GLU A 284 -1.58 10.77 32.34
N ARG A 285 -1.21 10.60 31.06
CA ARG A 285 -2.01 9.81 30.09
C ARG A 285 -1.15 8.76 29.41
N ALA A 286 -0.84 7.74 30.20
CA ALA A 286 -0.40 6.44 29.71
C ALA A 286 -1.50 5.67 28.90
N GLU A 287 -2.64 6.28 28.54
CA GLU A 287 -3.75 5.59 27.86
C GLU A 287 -3.86 5.81 26.34
N GLY A 288 -2.97 6.61 25.74
CA GLY A 288 -3.04 6.96 24.30
C GLY A 288 -2.41 5.95 23.33
N PHE A 289 -1.36 5.23 23.74
CA PHE A 289 -0.66 4.25 22.89
C PHE A 289 -0.35 2.94 23.65
N PRO A 290 -1.37 2.16 24.06
CA PRO A 290 -1.19 1.01 24.95
C PRO A 290 -0.76 -0.26 24.20
N TYR A 291 0.21 -0.20 23.27
CA TYR A 291 0.70 -1.42 22.61
C TYR A 291 2.21 -1.58 22.66
N PRO A 292 2.71 -2.59 23.42
CA PRO A 292 4.10 -3.01 23.35
C PRO A 292 4.49 -3.66 22.00
N GLN A 293 3.61 -3.65 20.99
CA GLN A 293 3.77 -4.39 19.73
C GLN A 293 3.85 -3.50 18.49
N LEU A 294 3.68 -2.18 18.58
CA LEU A 294 3.90 -1.31 17.41
C LEU A 294 5.38 -1.35 17.00
N VAL A 295 5.61 -1.69 15.73
CA VAL A 295 6.94 -1.66 15.11
C VAL A 295 6.91 -0.71 13.91
N ILE A 296 7.81 0.29 13.93
CA ILE A 296 8.00 1.23 12.83
C ILE A 296 9.35 0.94 12.16
N TYR A 297 9.31 0.57 10.89
CA TYR A 297 10.50 0.25 10.11
C TYR A 297 11.00 1.51 9.39
N LEU A 298 12.22 1.95 9.73
CA LEU A 298 12.84 3.17 9.20
C LEU A 298 14.19 2.90 8.52
N LYS A 299 14.45 1.66 8.10
CA LYS A 299 15.70 1.29 7.45
C LYS A 299 15.90 2.10 6.17
N GLN A 300 17.15 2.40 5.86
CA GLN A 300 17.54 3.06 4.61
C GLN A 300 16.88 4.43 4.42
N ASN A 301 16.72 5.18 5.51
CA ASN A 301 16.40 6.61 5.51
C ASN A 301 17.62 7.43 5.95
N ASP A 302 17.53 8.75 5.85
CA ASP A 302 18.59 9.69 6.25
C ASP A 302 18.57 9.96 7.77
N ILE A 303 18.67 8.88 8.54
CA ILE A 303 18.57 8.88 10.00
C ILE A 303 19.93 8.54 10.61
N CYS A 304 20.51 9.51 11.29
CA CYS A 304 21.65 9.34 12.19
C CYS A 304 21.12 8.80 13.52
N LYS A 305 21.52 7.58 13.89
CA LYS A 305 20.98 6.86 15.07
C LYS A 305 21.36 7.55 16.38
N GLU A 306 22.60 8.02 16.47
CA GLU A 306 23.15 8.70 17.63
C GLU A 306 22.45 10.03 17.86
N LEU A 307 22.26 10.81 16.77
CA LEU A 307 21.54 12.07 16.82
C LEU A 307 20.06 11.84 17.18
N LEU A 308 19.41 10.85 16.57
CA LEU A 308 18.03 10.48 16.90
C LEU A 308 17.89 10.15 18.39
N HIS A 309 18.75 9.27 18.91
CA HIS A 309 18.74 8.91 20.34
C HIS A 309 18.97 10.12 21.24
N SER A 310 19.89 11.02 20.86
CA SER A 310 20.13 12.25 21.60
C SER A 310 18.88 13.14 21.63
N MET A 311 18.24 13.35 20.47
CA MET A 311 17.01 14.14 20.37
C MET A 311 15.86 13.52 21.17
N LEU A 312 15.67 12.19 21.12
CA LEU A 312 14.62 11.51 21.88
C LEU A 312 14.84 11.56 23.39
N ARG A 313 16.10 11.63 23.86
CA ARG A 313 16.43 11.90 25.27
C ARG A 313 16.02 13.31 25.67
N THR A 314 16.41 14.31 24.90
CA THR A 314 16.05 15.71 25.16
C THR A 314 14.53 15.93 25.17
N LEU A 315 13.81 15.22 24.32
CA LEU A 315 12.35 15.29 24.20
C LEU A 315 11.60 14.45 25.26
N GLY A 316 12.30 13.72 26.14
CA GLY A 316 11.68 12.88 27.17
C GLY A 316 10.96 11.62 26.64
N VAL A 317 11.14 11.25 25.36
CA VAL A 317 10.45 10.14 24.69
C VAL A 317 11.36 8.94 24.42
N SER A 318 12.40 8.74 25.24
CA SER A 318 13.41 7.68 25.03
C SER A 318 12.82 6.26 25.04
N ALA A 319 11.74 6.02 25.78
CA ALA A 319 11.05 4.73 25.78
C ALA A 319 10.43 4.36 24.41
N ALA A 320 10.13 5.36 23.57
CA ALA A 320 9.62 5.14 22.22
C ALA A 320 10.72 4.67 21.25
N ALA A 321 12.01 4.86 21.56
CA ALA A 321 13.12 4.48 20.68
C ALA A 321 13.14 2.98 20.35
N GLY A 322 12.72 2.12 21.29
CA GLY A 322 12.64 0.67 21.09
C GLY A 322 11.56 0.22 20.08
N ARG A 323 10.70 1.14 19.62
CA ARG A 323 9.68 0.86 18.59
C ARG A 323 10.23 0.91 17.17
N PHE A 324 11.45 1.40 17.01
CA PHE A 324 12.07 1.60 15.71
C PHE A 324 13.00 0.49 15.32
N VAL A 325 12.87 0.07 14.08
CA VAL A 325 13.88 -0.71 13.39
C VAL A 325 14.56 0.22 12.39
N VAL A 326 15.54 0.98 12.89
CA VAL A 326 16.41 1.88 12.10
C VAL A 326 17.59 1.11 11.54
#